data_AF-A0A2T6K618-F1
#
_entry.id   AF-A0A2T6K618-F1
#
_cell.length_a   1.000
_cell.length_b   1.000
_cell.length_c   1.000
_cell.angle_alpha   90.00
_cell.angle_beta   90.00
_cell.angle_gamma   90.00
#
_symmetry.space_group_name_H-M   'P 1'
#
loop_
_entity.id
_entity.type
_entity.pdbx_description
1 polymer ?
#
loop_
_entity_poly.entity_id
_entity_poly.type
_entity_poly.pdbx_seq_one_letter_code
_entity_poly.pdbx_strand_id
1 'polypeptide(L)'
;MKKLKYWGVAAVIGLLIGVAFWWATSEVKDRKDPLNKSDAFVYSDNGILYWFELTSRKGKVEGKLHQQKFIEEIGKAPFMEEKKFPLTGETTEKGYEFKVNNGGEIMSFDAWFSGPHLLVQKQGEKDNKLYNPVDQEELDEYVKSIQFYHSEEKEKNRIKKFFSELDSVYGYLYSTENGSFQLFLKIDEALLQGELTGSLLLMNDTGNKNNPYEETRYVLNGITDGQMVRFFTIVDGKETRLTGNFYEAATGFDLTFWTANQKLPFHAVTEEEFKRSYEEFKTKAQSF
;
A
#
# COMPACT_ATOMS: atom_id res chain seq x y z
N MET A 1 -20.13 30.06 12.76
CA MET A 1 -19.66 28.73 13.19
C MET A 1 -18.61 28.22 12.19
N LYS A 2 -17.32 28.34 12.52
CA LYS A 2 -16.22 27.72 11.75
C LYS A 2 -15.16 27.25 12.74
N LYS A 3 -15.31 26.02 13.24
CA LYS A 3 -14.30 25.27 13.99
C LYS A 3 -14.33 23.84 13.47
N LEU A 4 -13.19 23.16 13.55
CA LEU A 4 -12.81 21.84 13.01
C LEU A 4 -12.19 21.85 11.61
N LYS A 5 -10.89 22.20 11.53
CA LYS A 5 -10.03 21.70 10.44
C LYS A 5 -8.53 21.54 10.79
N TYR A 6 -8.14 21.60 12.06
CA TYR A 6 -6.72 21.57 12.46
C TYR A 6 -6.45 20.70 13.71
N TRP A 7 -6.94 19.47 13.74
CA TRP A 7 -6.58 18.51 14.79
C TRP A 7 -5.63 17.39 14.30
N GLY A 8 -5.52 17.15 13.00
CA GLY A 8 -4.58 16.15 12.44
C GLY A 8 -3.11 16.60 12.41
N VAL A 9 -2.85 17.91 12.33
CA VAL A 9 -1.47 18.45 12.23
C VAL A 9 -0.85 18.71 13.62
N ALA A 10 -1.66 18.88 14.66
CA ALA A 10 -1.18 19.10 16.02
C ALA A 10 -0.64 17.82 16.68
N ALA A 11 -1.13 16.63 16.29
CA ALA A 11 -0.66 15.36 16.83
C ALA A 11 0.76 15.01 16.35
N VAL A 12 1.11 15.37 15.10
CA VAL A 12 2.46 15.13 14.53
C VAL A 12 3.49 16.08 15.15
N ILE A 13 3.11 17.34 15.43
CA ILE A 13 4.00 18.32 16.06
C ILE A 13 4.13 18.08 17.58
N GLY A 14 3.08 17.60 18.25
CA GLY A 14 3.11 17.26 19.68
C GLY A 14 4.04 16.09 20.02
N LEU A 15 4.17 15.11 19.12
CA LEU A 15 5.09 13.98 19.27
C LEU A 15 6.57 14.41 19.12
N LEU A 16 6.86 15.44 18.32
CA LEU A 16 8.22 15.97 18.13
C LEU A 16 8.69 16.84 19.31
N ILE A 17 7.78 17.54 19.99
CA ILE A 17 8.15 18.41 21.14
C ILE A 17 8.36 17.59 22.43
N GLY A 18 7.69 16.44 22.58
CA GLY A 18 7.91 15.53 23.71
C GLY A 18 9.32 14.91 23.75
N VAL A 19 9.96 14.77 22.60
CA VAL A 19 11.34 14.26 22.50
C VAL A 19 12.33 15.33 22.95
N ALA A 20 12.13 16.61 22.60
CA ALA A 20 13.04 17.70 22.92
C ALA A 20 13.16 18.02 24.43
N PHE A 21 12.10 17.80 25.22
CA PHE A 21 12.11 18.16 26.65
C PHE A 21 12.86 17.15 27.54
N TRP A 22 13.18 15.94 27.06
CA TRP A 22 14.00 14.97 27.81
C TRP A 22 15.51 15.35 27.81
N TRP A 23 15.95 16.18 26.85
CA TRP A 23 17.36 16.48 26.59
C TRP A 23 18.07 17.32 27.65
N ALA A 24 17.34 17.98 28.55
CA ALA A 24 17.96 18.77 29.62
C ALA A 24 18.50 17.94 30.80
N THR A 25 18.27 16.61 30.82
CA THR A 25 18.68 15.76 31.96
C THR A 25 19.78 14.74 31.64
N SER A 26 20.25 14.63 30.39
CA SER A 26 21.25 13.64 29.97
C SER A 26 22.68 14.19 29.80
N GLU A 27 22.93 15.47 30.10
CA GLU A 27 24.29 16.05 30.12
C GLU A 27 25.09 15.52 31.32
N VAL A 28 25.68 14.33 31.17
CA VAL A 28 27.13 14.10 31.02
C VAL A 28 27.28 12.61 30.69
N LYS A 29 27.11 12.23 29.42
CA LYS A 29 27.54 10.92 28.91
C LYS A 29 29.06 10.81 29.10
N ASP A 30 29.55 9.78 29.77
CA ASP A 30 30.99 9.52 29.88
C ASP A 30 31.50 9.02 28.52
N ARG A 31 31.87 9.95 27.61
CA ARG A 31 32.23 9.65 26.22
C ARG A 31 33.43 8.69 26.05
N LYS A 32 34.08 8.29 27.15
CA LYS A 32 35.11 7.24 27.13
C LYS A 32 34.51 5.86 26.87
N ASP A 33 33.29 5.60 27.34
CA ASP A 33 32.62 4.31 27.13
C ASP A 33 32.09 4.22 25.69
N PRO A 34 32.38 3.14 24.94
CA PRO A 34 31.84 2.92 23.60
C PRO A 34 30.31 3.02 23.49
N LEU A 35 29.55 2.61 24.51
CA LEU A 35 28.08 2.74 24.52
C LEU A 35 27.59 4.19 24.47
N ASN A 36 28.43 5.13 24.90
CA ASN A 36 28.10 6.56 24.96
C ASN A 36 28.49 7.34 23.70
N LYS A 37 29.09 6.68 22.69
CA LYS A 37 29.57 7.33 21.47
C LYS A 37 28.48 7.55 20.42
N SER A 38 27.43 6.75 20.47
CA SER A 38 26.29 6.82 19.56
C SER A 38 25.03 7.19 20.32
N ASP A 39 24.00 7.65 19.61
CA ASP A 39 22.71 7.93 20.23
C ASP A 39 21.83 6.70 20.29
N ALA A 40 21.92 5.83 19.28
CA ALA A 40 21.26 4.53 19.29
C ALA A 40 22.09 3.45 18.60
N PHE A 41 21.71 2.19 18.84
CA PHE A 41 22.17 1.02 18.12
C PHE A 41 20.96 0.34 17.49
N VAL A 42 20.90 0.24 16.15
CA VAL A 42 19.71 -0.16 15.38
C VAL A 42 19.89 -1.52 14.70
N TYR A 43 18.83 -2.33 14.70
CA TYR A 43 18.71 -3.60 13.99
C TYR A 43 17.31 -3.70 13.39
N SER A 44 17.19 -4.18 12.15
CA SER A 44 15.91 -4.41 11.48
C SER A 44 15.76 -5.87 11.09
N ASP A 45 14.58 -6.44 11.32
CA ASP A 45 14.27 -7.83 10.98
C ASP A 45 12.80 -7.94 10.55
N ASN A 46 12.55 -8.50 9.37
CA ASN A 46 11.20 -8.81 8.87
C ASN A 46 10.17 -7.66 9.07
N GLY A 47 10.56 -6.42 8.77
CA GLY A 47 9.69 -5.24 8.90
C GLY A 47 9.50 -4.71 10.33
N ILE A 48 10.27 -5.22 11.30
CA ILE A 48 10.31 -4.71 12.68
C ILE A 48 11.65 -4.01 12.90
N LEU A 49 11.59 -2.77 13.39
CA LEU A 49 12.76 -2.01 13.83
C LEU A 49 13.00 -2.25 15.31
N TYR A 50 14.24 -2.52 15.68
CA TYR A 50 14.71 -2.59 17.06
C TYR A 50 15.83 -1.59 17.24
N TRP A 51 15.82 -0.83 18.34
CA TRP A 51 16.99 -0.04 18.69
C TRP A 51 17.20 0.07 20.19
N PHE A 52 18.47 0.12 20.57
CA PHE A 52 18.88 0.38 21.92
C PHE A 52 19.31 1.84 22.06
N GLU A 53 18.72 2.55 23.02
CA GLU A 53 19.23 3.82 23.55
C GLU A 53 19.94 3.51 24.87
N LEU A 54 21.28 3.59 24.89
CA LEU A 54 22.09 3.14 26.01
C LEU A 54 22.94 4.29 26.57
N THR A 55 23.18 4.25 27.87
CA THR A 55 24.18 5.10 28.53
C THR A 55 24.90 4.27 29.58
N SER A 56 26.23 4.35 29.59
CA SER A 56 27.09 3.68 30.56
C SER A 56 27.80 4.69 31.46
N ARG A 57 27.81 4.46 32.77
CA ARG A 57 28.54 5.29 33.72
C ARG A 57 29.03 4.45 34.91
N LYS A 58 30.34 4.53 35.19
CA LYS A 58 30.98 3.79 36.30
C LYS A 58 30.65 2.29 36.28
N GLY A 59 30.66 1.68 35.09
CA GLY A 59 30.39 0.25 34.90
C GLY A 59 28.92 -0.18 34.99
N LYS A 60 27.99 0.77 35.13
CA LYS A 60 26.54 0.51 35.08
C LYS A 60 25.96 1.03 33.76
N VAL A 61 25.07 0.26 33.17
CA VAL A 61 24.35 0.60 31.94
C VAL A 61 22.88 0.85 32.27
N GLU A 62 22.33 1.92 31.71
CA GLU A 62 20.91 2.24 31.76
C GLU A 62 20.44 2.60 30.36
N GLY A 63 19.17 2.32 30.05
CA GLY A 63 18.66 2.61 28.73
C GLY A 63 17.27 2.05 28.45
N LYS A 64 16.96 1.97 27.16
CA LYS A 64 15.70 1.41 26.66
C LYS A 64 15.98 0.57 25.42
N LEU A 65 15.30 -0.57 25.32
CA LEU A 65 15.08 -1.27 24.06
C LEU A 65 13.75 -0.80 23.48
N HIS A 66 13.80 -0.29 22.27
CA HIS A 66 12.65 0.07 21.49
C HIS A 66 12.38 -1.01 20.44
N GLN A 67 11.10 -1.25 20.20
CA GLN A 67 10.62 -2.09 19.13
C GLN A 67 9.50 -1.34 18.41
N GLN A 68 9.62 -1.17 17.10
CA GLN A 68 8.61 -0.50 16.30
C GLN A 68 8.15 -1.42 15.17
N LYS A 69 6.83 -1.53 15.02
CA LYS A 69 6.17 -2.35 14.02
C LYS A 69 5.05 -1.58 13.36
N PHE A 70 4.90 -1.75 12.05
CA PHE A 70 3.74 -1.25 11.31
C PHE A 70 2.54 -2.20 11.52
N ILE A 71 1.42 -1.66 11.99
CA ILE A 71 0.19 -2.41 12.24
C ILE A 71 -0.90 -1.92 11.28
N GLU A 72 -1.48 -2.87 10.55
CA GLU A 72 -2.67 -2.65 9.74
C GLU A 72 -3.83 -3.50 10.30
N GLU A 73 -4.93 -2.83 10.66
CA GLU A 73 -6.18 -3.48 11.02
C GLU A 73 -7.26 -3.12 9.98
N ILE A 74 -8.08 -4.10 9.58
CA ILE A 74 -9.13 -3.89 8.58
C ILE A 74 -10.06 -2.76 9.04
N GLY A 75 -10.26 -1.76 8.17
CA GLY A 75 -11.13 -0.61 8.44
C GLY A 75 -10.53 0.47 9.35
N LYS A 76 -9.27 0.33 9.79
CA LYS A 76 -8.56 1.37 10.53
C LYS A 76 -7.42 1.95 9.70
N ALA A 77 -7.12 3.23 9.93
CA ALA A 77 -5.93 3.82 9.36
C ALA A 77 -4.70 3.06 9.89
N PRO A 78 -3.72 2.73 9.03
CA PRO A 78 -2.50 2.08 9.47
C PRO A 78 -1.77 2.97 10.47
N PHE A 79 -1.12 2.35 11.45
CA PHE A 79 -0.36 3.09 12.46
C PHE A 79 0.91 2.34 12.86
N MET A 80 1.90 3.10 13.35
CA MET A 80 3.09 2.52 13.96
C MET A 80 2.78 2.19 15.41
N GLU A 81 3.00 0.94 15.80
CA GLU A 81 3.07 0.56 17.20
C GLU A 81 4.54 0.63 17.64
N GLU A 82 4.82 1.44 18.66
CA GLU A 82 6.13 1.48 19.31
C GLU A 82 6.01 0.93 20.73
N LYS A 83 6.83 -0.06 21.07
CA LYS A 83 7.00 -0.58 22.42
C LYS A 83 8.35 -0.17 22.96
N LYS A 84 8.36 0.28 24.22
CA LYS A 84 9.56 0.73 24.93
C LYS A 84 9.74 -0.13 26.16
N PHE A 85 10.89 -0.79 26.24
CA PHE A 85 11.23 -1.66 27.35
C PHE A 85 12.42 -1.07 28.10
N PRO A 86 12.25 -0.72 29.39
CA PRO A 86 13.36 -0.23 30.18
C PRO A 86 14.41 -1.33 30.34
N LEU A 87 15.67 -0.91 30.28
CA LEU A 87 16.83 -1.78 30.36
C LEU A 87 17.79 -1.26 31.42
N THR A 88 18.33 -2.18 32.21
CA THR A 88 19.50 -1.95 33.07
C THR A 88 20.59 -2.94 32.70
N GLY A 89 21.82 -2.66 33.10
CA GLY A 89 22.94 -3.54 32.79
C GLY A 89 24.21 -3.16 33.51
N GLU A 90 25.26 -3.91 33.21
CA GLU A 90 26.58 -3.72 33.80
C GLU A 90 27.68 -4.13 32.82
N THR A 91 28.85 -3.53 33.00
CA THR A 91 30.06 -3.93 32.27
C THR A 91 30.57 -5.26 32.82
N THR A 92 30.91 -6.18 31.93
CA THR A 92 31.50 -7.47 32.24
C THR A 92 32.90 -7.58 31.63
N GLU A 93 33.65 -8.64 31.95
CA GLU A 93 34.95 -8.89 31.31
C GLU A 93 34.86 -9.06 29.78
N LYS A 94 33.70 -9.51 29.28
CA LYS A 94 33.46 -9.78 27.85
C LYS A 94 32.82 -8.61 27.12
N GLY A 95 32.35 -7.59 27.83
CA GLY A 95 31.61 -6.46 27.26
C GLY A 95 30.57 -5.97 28.26
N TYR A 96 29.30 -6.30 28.02
CA TYR A 96 28.17 -5.86 28.81
C TYR A 96 27.13 -6.97 28.97
N GLU A 97 26.38 -6.92 30.07
CA GLU A 97 25.15 -7.68 30.25
C GLU A 97 23.99 -6.70 30.41
N PHE A 98 22.89 -6.95 29.69
CA PHE A 98 21.67 -6.16 29.75
C PHE A 98 20.50 -6.99 30.25
N LYS A 99 19.63 -6.38 31.04
CA LYS A 99 18.37 -6.93 31.54
C LYS A 99 17.24 -6.02 31.07
N VAL A 100 16.42 -6.53 30.16
CA VAL A 100 15.24 -5.85 29.61
C VAL A 100 14.00 -6.33 30.34
N ASN A 101 13.21 -5.39 30.87
CA ASN A 101 11.91 -5.71 31.46
C ASN A 101 10.80 -5.58 30.42
N ASN A 102 10.25 -6.70 29.99
CA ASN A 102 9.11 -6.79 29.09
C ASN A 102 7.83 -7.12 29.87
N GLY A 103 7.26 -6.11 30.53
CA GLY A 103 5.95 -6.24 31.19
C GLY A 103 5.92 -7.27 32.32
N GLY A 104 7.05 -7.48 33.01
CA GLY A 104 7.18 -8.43 34.12
C GLY A 104 8.12 -9.59 33.84
N GLU A 105 8.36 -9.94 32.57
CA GLU A 105 9.38 -10.89 32.17
C GLU A 105 10.73 -10.17 32.00
N ILE A 106 11.78 -10.69 32.65
CA ILE A 106 13.14 -10.16 32.51
C ILE A 106 13.88 -11.01 31.49
N MET A 107 14.29 -10.40 30.39
CA MET A 107 15.16 -11.01 29.39
C MET A 107 16.59 -10.51 29.58
N SER A 108 17.55 -11.42 29.62
CA SER A 108 18.97 -11.10 29.70
C SER A 108 19.64 -11.20 28.33
N PHE A 109 20.54 -10.26 28.05
CA PHE A 109 21.32 -10.20 26.81
C PHE A 109 22.79 -9.99 27.14
N ASP A 110 23.65 -10.74 26.47
CA ASP A 110 25.09 -10.49 26.45
C ASP A 110 25.40 -9.59 25.25
N ALA A 111 26.23 -8.58 25.44
CA ALA A 111 26.57 -7.64 24.38
C ALA A 111 28.05 -7.27 24.37
N TRP A 112 28.62 -7.14 23.17
CA TRP A 112 30.01 -6.75 22.98
C TRP A 112 30.19 -6.04 21.64
N PHE A 113 31.24 -5.24 21.54
CA PHE A 113 31.52 -4.51 20.30
C PHE A 113 32.27 -5.40 19.29
N SER A 114 31.85 -5.32 18.02
CA SER A 114 32.57 -5.81 16.86
C SER A 114 32.82 -4.64 15.92
N GLY A 115 34.00 -4.04 16.03
CA GLY A 115 34.28 -2.75 15.42
C GLY A 115 33.35 -1.66 16.00
N PRO A 116 32.65 -0.88 15.16
CA PRO A 116 31.71 0.14 15.64
C PRO A 116 30.34 -0.43 16.04
N HIS A 117 30.04 -1.68 15.69
CA HIS A 117 28.74 -2.31 15.87
C HIS A 117 28.62 -2.97 17.25
N LEU A 118 27.39 -2.99 17.78
CA LEU A 118 27.06 -3.71 19.01
C LEU A 118 26.48 -5.08 18.63
N LEU A 119 27.21 -6.14 18.90
CA LEU A 119 26.67 -7.50 18.86
C LEU A 119 25.87 -7.74 20.13
N VAL A 120 24.65 -8.23 19.96
CA VAL A 120 23.74 -8.54 21.07
C VAL A 120 23.24 -9.96 20.91
N GLN A 121 23.38 -10.76 21.96
CA GLN A 121 22.93 -12.15 22.01
C GLN A 121 21.98 -12.31 23.19
N LYS A 122 20.77 -12.81 22.94
CA LYS A 122 19.87 -13.17 24.03
C LYS A 122 20.41 -14.41 24.74
N GLN A 123 20.47 -14.38 26.07
CA GLN A 123 20.95 -15.53 26.83
C GLN A 123 20.04 -16.74 26.59
N GLY A 124 20.65 -17.89 26.27
CA GLY A 124 19.94 -19.12 25.88
C GLY A 124 19.76 -19.29 24.37
N GLU A 125 20.02 -18.26 23.56
CA GLU A 125 20.03 -18.35 22.10
C GLU A 125 21.48 -18.46 21.57
N LYS A 126 21.66 -19.14 20.43
CA LYS A 126 22.99 -19.29 19.80
C LYS A 126 23.35 -18.15 18.85
N ASP A 127 22.33 -17.51 18.29
CA ASP A 127 22.50 -16.49 17.28
C ASP A 127 22.71 -15.13 17.94
N ASN A 128 23.58 -14.33 17.34
CA ASN A 128 23.78 -12.94 17.71
C ASN A 128 23.18 -12.01 16.64
N LYS A 129 22.78 -10.82 17.06
CA LYS A 129 22.25 -9.77 16.20
C LYS A 129 23.22 -8.61 16.20
N LEU A 130 23.53 -8.10 15.01
CA LEU A 130 24.43 -6.98 14.83
C LEU A 130 23.62 -5.68 14.78
N TYR A 131 23.85 -4.80 15.75
CA TYR A 131 23.22 -3.49 15.80
C TYR A 131 24.18 -2.41 15.31
N ASN A 132 23.72 -1.59 14.39
CA ASN A 132 24.48 -0.49 13.79
C ASN A 132 24.41 0.75 14.67
N PRO A 133 25.55 1.38 15.01
CA PRO A 133 25.52 2.67 15.68
C PRO A 133 24.92 3.71 14.76
N VAL A 134 24.03 4.54 15.28
CA VAL A 134 23.43 5.66 14.54
C VAL A 134 23.34 6.90 15.42
N ASP A 135 23.28 8.05 14.76
CA ASP A 135 22.78 9.27 15.37
C ASP A 135 21.25 9.40 15.23
N GLN A 136 20.68 10.49 15.72
CA GLN A 136 19.23 10.74 15.68
C GLN A 136 18.70 10.97 14.27
N GLU A 137 19.47 11.61 13.38
CA GLU A 137 19.05 11.87 12.00
C GLU A 137 18.97 10.56 11.21
N GLU A 138 20.00 9.70 11.35
CA GLU A 138 20.03 8.37 10.77
C GLU A 138 18.90 7.48 11.32
N LEU A 139 18.62 7.52 12.63
CA LEU A 139 17.51 6.77 13.24
C LEU A 139 16.15 7.17 12.63
N ASP A 140 15.91 8.47 12.44
CA ASP A 140 14.69 8.99 11.83
C ASP A 140 14.54 8.49 10.37
N GLU A 141 15.63 8.33 9.63
CA GLU A 141 15.63 7.77 8.29
C GLU A 141 15.22 6.28 8.28
N TYR A 142 15.73 5.48 9.22
CA TYR A 142 15.32 4.08 9.37
C TYR A 142 13.80 3.96 9.60
N VAL A 143 13.25 4.79 10.50
CA VAL A 143 11.81 4.80 10.80
C VAL A 143 10.99 5.15 9.56
N LYS A 144 11.40 6.16 8.79
CA LYS A 144 10.73 6.56 7.53
C LYS A 144 10.81 5.46 6.47
N SER A 145 11.95 4.79 6.34
CA SER A 145 12.17 3.75 5.32
C SER A 145 11.22 2.56 5.48
N ILE A 146 10.93 2.14 6.71
CA ILE A 146 10.01 1.03 6.99
C ILE A 146 8.58 1.38 6.59
N GLN A 147 8.14 2.62 6.85
CA GLN A 147 6.84 3.09 6.40
C GLN A 147 6.73 3.09 4.87
N PHE A 148 7.79 3.55 4.20
CA PHE A 148 7.82 3.62 2.74
C PHE A 148 7.80 2.23 2.10
N TYR A 149 8.67 1.31 2.56
CA TYR A 149 8.75 -0.06 2.04
C TYR A 149 7.41 -0.79 2.10
N HIS A 150 6.70 -0.72 3.24
CA HIS A 150 5.39 -1.35 3.39
C HIS A 150 4.33 -0.74 2.46
N SER A 151 4.38 0.58 2.22
CA SER A 151 3.45 1.26 1.32
C SER A 151 3.67 0.88 -0.15
N GLU A 152 4.92 0.79 -0.60
CA GLU A 152 5.26 0.39 -1.97
C GLU A 152 4.95 -1.07 -2.26
N GLU A 153 5.30 -1.98 -1.34
CA GLU A 153 5.04 -3.41 -1.51
C GLU A 153 3.53 -3.69 -1.60
N LYS A 154 2.73 -3.01 -0.77
CA LYS A 154 1.27 -3.10 -0.81
C LYS A 154 0.70 -2.59 -2.12
N GLU A 155 1.14 -1.44 -2.61
CA GLU A 155 0.65 -0.90 -3.87
C GLU A 155 1.03 -1.79 -5.05
N LYS A 156 2.26 -2.31 -5.04
CA LYS A 156 2.71 -3.30 -6.03
C LYS A 156 1.85 -4.56 -6.01
N ASN A 157 1.50 -5.07 -4.82
CA ASN A 157 0.64 -6.24 -4.68
C ASN A 157 -0.81 -5.94 -5.09
N ARG A 158 -1.34 -4.75 -4.78
CA ARG A 158 -2.66 -4.28 -5.22
C ARG A 158 -2.74 -4.24 -6.74
N ILE A 159 -1.76 -3.61 -7.39
CA ILE A 159 -1.69 -3.50 -8.86
C ILE A 159 -1.60 -4.88 -9.50
N LYS A 160 -0.71 -5.75 -9.01
CA LYS A 160 -0.60 -7.13 -9.52
C LYS A 160 -1.91 -7.90 -9.42
N LYS A 161 -2.60 -7.80 -8.27
CA LYS A 161 -3.89 -8.45 -8.06
C LYS A 161 -4.94 -7.90 -9.04
N PHE A 162 -5.02 -6.58 -9.18
CA PHE A 162 -5.95 -5.94 -10.11
C PHE A 162 -5.74 -6.44 -11.55
N PHE A 163 -4.51 -6.45 -12.07
CA PHE A 163 -4.25 -6.93 -13.43
C PHE A 163 -4.50 -8.43 -13.59
N SER A 164 -4.21 -9.24 -12.56
CA SER A 164 -4.56 -10.66 -12.58
C SER A 164 -6.08 -10.90 -12.64
N GLU A 165 -6.87 -10.06 -11.97
CA GLU A 165 -8.33 -10.14 -12.04
C GLU A 165 -8.85 -9.61 -13.39
N LEU A 166 -8.27 -8.52 -13.90
CA LEU A 166 -8.60 -7.97 -15.21
C LEU A 166 -8.40 -8.98 -16.33
N ASP A 167 -7.27 -9.69 -16.34
CA ASP A 167 -6.94 -10.74 -17.33
C ASP A 167 -7.91 -11.92 -17.28
N SER A 168 -8.58 -12.13 -16.15
CA SER A 168 -9.56 -13.22 -15.98
C SER A 168 -10.96 -12.86 -16.50
N VAL A 169 -11.22 -11.58 -16.76
CA VAL A 169 -12.51 -11.11 -17.27
C VAL A 169 -12.58 -11.30 -18.77
N TYR A 170 -13.61 -12.00 -19.26
CA TYR A 170 -13.81 -12.19 -20.70
C TYR A 170 -14.19 -10.90 -21.42
N GLY A 171 -15.00 -10.06 -20.78
CA GLY A 171 -15.35 -8.72 -21.26
C GLY A 171 -16.37 -8.05 -20.35
N TYR A 172 -16.81 -6.88 -20.75
CA TYR A 172 -17.69 -6.01 -19.99
C TYR A 172 -18.93 -5.65 -20.80
N LEU A 173 -20.10 -5.76 -20.19
CA LEU A 173 -21.38 -5.58 -20.86
C LEU A 173 -22.18 -4.43 -20.26
N TYR A 174 -22.86 -3.68 -21.12
CA TYR A 174 -23.93 -2.76 -20.76
C TYR A 174 -25.10 -2.93 -21.74
N SER A 175 -26.32 -2.98 -21.21
CA SER A 175 -27.54 -3.04 -22.02
C SER A 175 -28.54 -2.03 -21.51
N THR A 176 -29.18 -1.27 -22.41
CA THR A 176 -30.26 -0.36 -22.02
C THR A 176 -31.50 -1.13 -21.58
N GLU A 177 -32.22 -0.62 -20.58
CA GLU A 177 -33.46 -1.25 -20.09
C GLU A 177 -34.52 -1.45 -21.18
N ASN A 178 -34.65 -0.48 -22.09
CA ASN A 178 -35.58 -0.53 -23.22
C ASN A 178 -35.07 -1.36 -24.41
N GLY A 179 -33.86 -1.92 -24.34
CA GLY A 179 -33.24 -2.69 -25.41
C GLY A 179 -32.80 -1.90 -26.63
N SER A 180 -32.80 -0.56 -26.60
CA SER A 180 -32.42 0.26 -27.76
C SER A 180 -30.98 0.06 -28.22
N PHE A 181 -30.05 -0.22 -27.30
CA PHE A 181 -28.68 -0.59 -27.64
C PHE A 181 -28.01 -1.45 -26.56
N GLN A 182 -26.96 -2.15 -26.99
CA GLN A 182 -26.07 -2.94 -26.15
C GLN A 182 -24.61 -2.60 -26.49
N LEU A 183 -23.77 -2.52 -25.47
CA LEU A 183 -22.35 -2.25 -25.56
C LEU A 183 -21.59 -3.42 -24.95
N PHE A 184 -20.63 -3.97 -25.70
CA PHE A 184 -19.69 -4.97 -25.20
C PHE A 184 -18.26 -4.50 -25.39
N LEU A 185 -17.56 -4.29 -24.29
CA LEU A 185 -16.16 -3.90 -24.27
C LEU A 185 -15.29 -5.12 -23.94
N LYS A 186 -14.35 -5.43 -24.81
CA LYS A 186 -13.36 -6.48 -24.59
C LYS A 186 -11.98 -5.85 -24.48
N ILE A 187 -11.26 -6.17 -23.40
CA ILE A 187 -9.84 -5.83 -23.25
C ILE A 187 -9.07 -7.03 -23.79
N ASP A 188 -8.23 -6.78 -24.79
CA ASP A 188 -7.44 -7.83 -25.45
C ASP A 188 -6.03 -7.93 -24.85
N GLU A 189 -5.47 -6.80 -24.38
CA GLU A 189 -4.18 -6.76 -23.68
C GLU A 189 -4.20 -5.70 -22.57
N ALA A 190 -3.59 -6.02 -21.43
CA ALA A 190 -3.40 -5.11 -20.31
C ALA A 190 -1.97 -5.22 -19.76
N LEU A 191 -1.17 -4.17 -19.95
CA LEU A 191 0.20 -4.12 -19.47
C LEU A 191 0.24 -3.57 -18.04
N LEU A 192 1.11 -4.13 -17.19
CA LEU A 192 1.27 -3.70 -15.79
C LEU A 192 1.63 -2.21 -15.63
N GLN A 193 2.18 -1.60 -16.67
CA GLN A 193 2.51 -0.19 -16.79
C GLN A 193 1.28 0.70 -16.96
N GLY A 194 0.10 0.10 -17.17
CA GLY A 194 -1.18 0.80 -17.27
C GLY A 194 -1.76 0.83 -18.67
N GLU A 195 -1.04 0.41 -19.71
CA GLU A 195 -1.55 0.44 -21.09
C GLU A 195 -2.58 -0.67 -21.32
N LEU A 196 -3.66 -0.33 -22.03
CA LEU A 196 -4.73 -1.24 -22.41
C LEU A 196 -4.93 -1.21 -23.92
N THR A 197 -5.24 -2.36 -24.52
CA THR A 197 -5.81 -2.43 -25.87
C THR A 197 -7.08 -3.26 -25.84
N GLY A 198 -7.99 -2.99 -26.76
CA GLY A 198 -9.25 -3.71 -26.80
C GLY A 198 -10.18 -3.29 -27.93
N SER A 199 -11.43 -3.70 -27.80
CA SER A 199 -12.49 -3.30 -28.73
C SER A 199 -13.81 -3.04 -28.01
N LEU A 200 -14.60 -2.13 -28.58
CA LEU A 200 -15.98 -1.88 -28.20
C LEU A 200 -16.90 -2.27 -29.33
N LEU A 201 -17.81 -3.20 -29.08
CA LEU A 201 -18.92 -3.54 -29.95
C LEU A 201 -20.16 -2.76 -29.49
N LEU A 202 -20.71 -1.95 -30.39
CA LEU A 202 -22.01 -1.32 -30.25
C LEU A 202 -23.02 -2.07 -31.11
N MET A 203 -24.12 -2.48 -30.50
CA MET A 203 -25.28 -3.05 -31.19
C MET A 203 -26.46 -2.10 -31.00
N ASN A 204 -27.04 -1.60 -32.09
CA ASN A 204 -28.21 -0.73 -32.06
C ASN A 204 -29.41 -1.46 -32.64
N ASP A 205 -30.58 -1.32 -32.02
CA ASP A 205 -31.86 -1.67 -32.62
C ASP A 205 -32.25 -0.54 -33.59
N THR A 206 -32.51 -0.87 -34.84
CA THR A 206 -32.86 0.11 -35.87
C THR A 206 -34.37 0.36 -35.96
N GLY A 207 -35.18 -0.48 -35.33
CA GLY A 207 -36.64 -0.52 -35.49
C GLY A 207 -37.12 -0.89 -36.90
N ASN A 208 -36.24 -1.39 -37.78
CA ASN A 208 -36.57 -1.75 -39.17
C ASN A 208 -36.56 -3.27 -39.37
N LYS A 209 -37.72 -3.86 -39.68
CA LYS A 209 -37.87 -5.31 -39.94
C LYS A 209 -36.91 -5.90 -40.97
N ASN A 210 -36.52 -5.12 -41.98
CA ASN A 210 -35.61 -5.58 -43.03
C ASN A 210 -34.13 -5.53 -42.60
N ASN A 211 -33.80 -4.71 -41.61
CA ASN A 211 -32.45 -4.61 -41.04
C ASN A 211 -32.54 -4.34 -39.54
N PRO A 212 -32.98 -5.32 -38.73
CA PRO A 212 -33.47 -5.09 -37.36
C PRO A 212 -32.43 -4.53 -36.40
N TYR A 213 -31.14 -4.77 -36.66
CA TYR A 213 -30.07 -4.25 -35.83
C TYR A 213 -28.84 -3.88 -36.68
N GLU A 214 -28.01 -3.00 -36.12
CA GLU A 214 -26.70 -2.62 -36.68
C GLU A 214 -25.60 -2.90 -35.67
N GLU A 215 -24.46 -3.40 -36.15
CA GLU A 215 -23.26 -3.63 -35.34
C GLU A 215 -22.13 -2.71 -35.79
N THR A 216 -21.51 -2.02 -34.84
CA THR A 216 -20.33 -1.19 -35.07
C THR A 216 -19.22 -1.58 -34.11
N ARG A 217 -18.01 -1.81 -34.62
CA ARG A 217 -16.85 -2.13 -33.80
C ARG A 217 -15.84 -0.99 -33.81
N TYR A 218 -15.41 -0.61 -32.62
CA TYR A 218 -14.39 0.41 -32.40
C TYR A 218 -13.14 -0.23 -31.81
N VAL A 219 -11.97 0.11 -32.35
CA VAL A 219 -10.69 -0.24 -31.74
C VAL A 219 -10.42 0.72 -30.60
N LEU A 220 -9.99 0.19 -29.45
CA LEU A 220 -9.68 0.97 -28.26
C LEU A 220 -8.18 0.87 -27.94
N ASN A 221 -7.58 2.01 -27.66
CA ASN A 221 -6.33 2.10 -26.90
C ASN A 221 -6.64 2.79 -25.58
N GLY A 222 -6.04 2.37 -24.48
CA GLY A 222 -6.41 2.87 -23.18
C GLY A 222 -5.29 2.91 -22.16
N ILE A 223 -5.61 3.52 -21.02
CA ILE A 223 -4.75 3.59 -19.85
C ILE A 223 -5.55 3.37 -18.56
N THR A 224 -4.93 2.74 -17.56
CA THR A 224 -5.47 2.49 -16.22
C THR A 224 -4.37 2.57 -15.15
N ASP A 225 -4.74 2.99 -13.94
CA ASP A 225 -3.92 2.85 -12.73
C ASP A 225 -4.51 1.81 -11.74
N GLY A 226 -5.48 1.03 -12.22
CA GLY A 226 -6.27 0.09 -11.42
C GLY A 226 -7.37 0.72 -10.58
N GLN A 227 -7.64 2.02 -10.75
CA GLN A 227 -8.80 2.71 -10.19
C GLN A 227 -9.55 3.49 -11.28
N MET A 228 -8.84 4.25 -12.11
CA MET A 228 -9.40 4.91 -13.27
C MET A 228 -9.20 4.07 -14.53
N VAL A 229 -10.07 4.28 -15.51
CA VAL A 229 -9.89 3.76 -16.87
C VAL A 229 -10.16 4.86 -17.88
N ARG A 230 -9.34 4.90 -18.94
CA ARG A 230 -9.57 5.75 -20.10
C ARG A 230 -9.35 4.95 -21.36
N PHE A 231 -10.28 5.06 -22.30
CA PHE A 231 -10.12 4.54 -23.64
C PHE A 231 -10.21 5.67 -24.66
N PHE A 232 -9.49 5.50 -25.75
CA PHE A 232 -9.41 6.40 -26.89
C PHE A 232 -9.78 5.63 -28.14
N THR A 233 -10.64 6.23 -28.96
CA THR A 233 -11.09 5.66 -30.22
C THR A 233 -11.43 6.76 -31.23
N ILE A 234 -11.82 6.36 -32.44
CA ILE A 234 -12.24 7.27 -33.50
C ILE A 234 -13.71 6.99 -33.81
N VAL A 235 -14.56 8.01 -33.66
CA VAL A 235 -15.99 7.98 -33.99
C VAL A 235 -16.23 9.05 -35.04
N ASP A 236 -16.78 8.66 -36.19
CA ASP A 236 -17.04 9.58 -37.32
C ASP A 236 -15.83 10.45 -37.71
N GLY A 237 -14.64 9.84 -37.69
CA GLY A 237 -13.37 10.51 -38.00
C GLY A 237 -12.84 11.45 -36.90
N LYS A 238 -13.45 11.46 -35.71
CA LYS A 238 -13.04 12.30 -34.58
C LYS A 238 -12.54 11.45 -33.41
N GLU A 239 -11.42 11.87 -32.85
CA GLU A 239 -10.91 11.29 -31.60
C GLU A 239 -11.94 11.48 -30.48
N THR A 240 -12.28 10.37 -29.85
CA THR A 240 -13.27 10.29 -28.79
C THR A 240 -12.66 9.60 -27.59
N ARG A 241 -12.83 10.23 -26.43
CA ARG A 241 -12.30 9.73 -25.15
C ARG A 241 -13.44 9.24 -24.27
N LEU A 242 -13.31 8.01 -23.82
CA LEU A 242 -14.14 7.36 -22.82
C LEU A 242 -13.39 7.40 -21.48
N THR A 243 -14.03 7.79 -20.38
CA THR A 243 -13.39 7.91 -19.06
C THR A 243 -14.28 7.35 -17.98
N GLY A 244 -13.65 6.62 -17.07
CA GLY A 244 -14.36 5.81 -16.09
C GLY A 244 -13.57 5.51 -14.84
N ASN A 245 -14.24 4.83 -13.90
CA ASN A 245 -13.62 4.30 -12.70
C ASN A 245 -14.11 2.86 -12.47
N PHE A 246 -13.18 2.00 -12.09
CA PHE A 246 -13.48 0.64 -11.69
C PHE A 246 -14.22 0.58 -10.35
N TYR A 247 -15.14 -0.37 -10.27
CA TYR A 247 -15.81 -0.79 -9.04
C TYR A 247 -15.07 -1.99 -8.45
N GLU A 248 -14.84 -1.96 -7.14
CA GLU A 248 -14.35 -3.10 -6.35
C GLU A 248 -13.44 -4.04 -7.16
N ALA A 249 -12.21 -3.57 -7.41
CA ALA A 249 -11.23 -4.20 -8.30
C ALA A 249 -11.65 -4.25 -9.79
N ALA A 250 -11.69 -5.41 -10.45
CA ALA A 250 -11.96 -5.50 -11.89
C ALA A 250 -13.40 -5.93 -12.26
N THR A 251 -14.33 -5.93 -11.29
CA THR A 251 -15.68 -6.51 -11.45
C THR A 251 -16.62 -5.70 -12.34
N GLY A 252 -16.35 -4.41 -12.51
CA GLY A 252 -17.11 -3.51 -13.38
C GLY A 252 -16.53 -2.11 -13.37
N PHE A 253 -17.10 -1.21 -14.17
CA PHE A 253 -16.74 0.20 -14.16
C PHE A 253 -17.85 1.06 -14.75
N ASP A 254 -17.88 2.32 -14.33
CA ASP A 254 -18.65 3.34 -15.04
C ASP A 254 -17.83 3.93 -16.16
N LEU A 255 -18.39 4.05 -17.37
CA LEU A 255 -17.70 4.69 -18.50
C LEU A 255 -18.57 5.79 -19.13
N THR A 256 -18.00 6.98 -19.36
CA THR A 256 -18.66 7.99 -20.21
C THR A 256 -18.78 7.45 -21.62
N PHE A 257 -19.96 7.52 -22.23
CA PHE A 257 -20.18 7.09 -23.61
C PHE A 257 -20.72 8.26 -24.44
N TRP A 258 -20.18 8.48 -25.65
CA TRP A 258 -20.42 9.73 -26.40
C TRP A 258 -21.88 9.93 -26.85
N THR A 259 -22.68 8.87 -26.97
CA THR A 259 -24.11 8.98 -27.26
C THR A 259 -24.98 9.12 -26.01
N ALA A 260 -24.38 9.00 -24.82
CA ALA A 260 -25.08 9.05 -23.54
C ALA A 260 -24.67 10.30 -22.74
N ASN A 261 -25.66 10.99 -22.17
CA ASN A 261 -25.41 12.15 -21.29
C ASN A 261 -24.95 11.76 -19.87
N GLN A 262 -24.75 10.46 -19.62
CA GLN A 262 -24.37 9.91 -18.32
C GLN A 262 -23.31 8.81 -18.48
N LYS A 263 -22.65 8.48 -17.38
CA LYS A 263 -21.79 7.30 -17.34
C LYS A 263 -22.66 6.04 -17.36
N LEU A 264 -22.23 5.04 -18.12
CA LEU A 264 -22.90 3.76 -18.24
C LEU A 264 -22.19 2.74 -17.36
N PRO A 265 -22.92 1.99 -16.50
CA PRO A 265 -22.34 0.98 -15.64
C PRO A 265 -22.11 -0.32 -16.40
N PHE A 266 -20.86 -0.59 -16.73
CA PHE A 266 -20.43 -1.86 -17.30
C PHE A 266 -20.15 -2.88 -16.20
N HIS A 267 -20.56 -4.12 -16.41
CA HIS A 267 -20.27 -5.24 -15.52
C HIS A 267 -19.47 -6.32 -16.25
N ALA A 268 -18.56 -6.99 -15.55
CA ALA A 268 -17.82 -8.13 -16.08
C ALA A 268 -18.78 -9.28 -16.39
N VAL A 269 -18.52 -9.99 -17.49
CA VAL A 269 -19.31 -11.15 -17.93
C VAL A 269 -18.41 -12.28 -18.38
N THR A 270 -18.91 -13.52 -18.33
CA THR A 270 -18.27 -14.67 -18.99
C THR A 270 -18.58 -14.71 -20.49
N GLU A 271 -17.91 -15.60 -21.22
CA GLU A 271 -18.17 -15.82 -22.64
C GLU A 271 -19.61 -16.30 -22.88
N GLU A 272 -20.12 -17.21 -22.04
CA GLU A 272 -21.47 -17.74 -22.13
C GLU A 272 -22.53 -16.66 -21.87
N GLU A 273 -22.30 -15.81 -20.87
CA GLU A 273 -23.19 -14.69 -20.54
C GLU A 273 -23.27 -13.69 -21.68
N PHE A 274 -22.11 -13.34 -22.26
CA PHE A 274 -22.06 -12.48 -23.45
C PHE A 274 -22.82 -13.11 -24.62
N LYS A 275 -22.54 -14.37 -24.98
CA LYS A 275 -23.20 -15.08 -26.09
C LYS A 275 -24.72 -15.10 -25.92
N ARG A 276 -25.19 -15.36 -24.69
CA ARG A 276 -26.62 -15.32 -24.37
C ARG A 276 -27.20 -13.92 -24.59
N SER A 277 -26.58 -12.88 -24.03
CA SER A 277 -27.07 -11.50 -24.18
C SER A 277 -27.06 -11.03 -25.63
N TYR A 278 -26.05 -11.44 -26.40
CA TYR A 278 -25.93 -11.15 -27.83
C TYR A 278 -27.10 -11.75 -28.64
N GLU A 279 -27.43 -13.02 -28.45
CA GLU A 279 -28.56 -13.66 -29.14
C GLU A 279 -29.93 -13.13 -28.66
N GLU A 280 -30.07 -12.81 -27.37
CA GLU A 280 -31.27 -12.17 -26.83
C GLU A 280 -31.53 -10.81 -27.47
N PHE A 281 -30.49 -9.99 -27.65
CA PHE A 281 -30.60 -8.69 -28.32
C PHE A 281 -31.12 -8.85 -29.76
N LYS A 282 -30.52 -9.77 -30.53
CA LYS A 282 -30.90 -10.01 -31.94
C LYS A 282 -32.34 -10.49 -32.06
N THR A 283 -32.75 -11.40 -31.18
CA THR A 283 -34.11 -11.93 -31.15
C THR A 283 -35.12 -10.84 -30.83
N LYS A 284 -34.83 -9.96 -29.87
CA LYS A 284 -35.70 -8.83 -29.51
C LYS A 284 -35.84 -7.83 -30.67
N ALA A 285 -34.72 -7.43 -31.28
CA ALA A 285 -34.73 -6.50 -32.41
C ALA A 285 -35.52 -7.04 -33.62
N GLN A 286 -35.55 -8.36 -33.82
CA GLN A 286 -36.33 -9.03 -34.86
C GLN A 286 -37.83 -9.14 -34.57
N SER A 287 -38.24 -8.95 -33.31
CA SER A 287 -39.63 -9.16 -32.86
C SER A 287 -40.53 -7.91 -33.03
N PHE A 288 -39.96 -6.76 -33.39
CA PHE A 288 -40.66 -5.49 -33.63
C PHE A 288 -40.82 -5.20 -35.13
#